data_AF-A0A1Q6EHU4-F1
#
_entry.id   AF-A0A1Q6EHU4-F1
#
_cell.length_a   1.000
_cell.length_b   1.000
_cell.length_c   1.000
_cell.angle_alpha   90.00
_cell.angle_beta   90.00
_cell.angle_gamma   90.00
#
_symmetry.space_group_name_H-M   'P 1'
#
loop_
_entity.id
_entity.type
_entity.pdbx_description
1 polymer ?
#
loop_
_entity_poly.entity_id
_entity_poly.type
_entity_poly.pdbx_seq_one_letter_code
_entity_poly.pdbx_strand_id
1 'polypeptide(L)'
;MTMKTSFYFVIWMLIYPILGLFNNSFIDNNAFIVALAIVWVLSWLLNRIMPGTLTYERAAQIAPILEDVYTGNVTSFKKRLVRESNIETIMAIYFVITTVVIALAIFKTGVNDWIALIVFGFFTFGALSYSLSLLRANSKLKSNPTPEQCMEIAIDTYELDYASYCDARKGVSYQDMIPPKPKYFKVFKIFSFIIAAIALLPGLLNIIFSVLVMLSQASIETGAVAGMYFLYGSLAVYFGVKDFISCINTKSGKTSDIKGQTA
;
A
#
# COMPACT_ATOMS: atom_id res chain seq x y z
N MET A 1 -12.57 3.22 -1.63
CA MET A 1 -12.13 1.81 -1.72
C MET A 1 -11.13 1.72 -2.85
N THR A 2 -10.00 1.05 -2.65
CA THR A 2 -8.89 1.00 -3.62
C THR A 2 -8.34 -0.41 -3.67
N MET A 3 -7.87 -0.82 -4.85
CA MET A 3 -7.20 -2.09 -5.05
C MET A 3 -5.85 -2.13 -4.30
N LYS A 4 -5.27 -3.33 -4.24
CA LYS A 4 -3.89 -3.52 -3.77
C LYS A 4 -2.92 -2.59 -4.50
N THR A 5 -2.01 -1.97 -3.75
CA THR A 5 -1.12 -0.95 -4.31
C THR A 5 -0.20 -1.52 -5.40
N SER A 6 0.22 -2.78 -5.32
CA SER A 6 1.01 -3.43 -6.38
C SER A 6 0.31 -3.46 -7.74
N PHE A 7 -1.03 -3.50 -7.76
CA PHE A 7 -1.81 -3.46 -8.99
C PHE A 7 -1.63 -2.14 -9.74
N TYR A 8 -1.66 -1.02 -9.01
CA TYR A 8 -1.42 0.29 -9.60
C TYR A 8 0.02 0.44 -10.09
N PHE A 9 1.01 -0.15 -9.39
CA PHE A 9 2.40 -0.17 -9.86
C PHE A 9 2.58 -0.98 -11.14
N VAL A 10 1.95 -2.15 -11.26
CA VAL A 10 2.01 -2.95 -12.49
C VAL A 10 1.37 -2.19 -13.65
N ILE A 11 0.21 -1.58 -13.43
CA ILE A 11 -0.41 -0.72 -14.44
C ILE A 11 0.55 0.41 -14.82
N TRP A 12 1.11 1.12 -13.84
CA TRP A 12 2.04 2.23 -14.07
C TRP A 12 3.23 1.78 -14.93
N MET A 13 3.85 0.65 -14.60
CA MET A 13 4.99 0.08 -15.35
C MET A 13 4.62 -0.37 -16.76
N LEU A 14 3.39 -0.86 -16.98
CA LEU A 14 2.94 -1.32 -18.30
C LEU A 14 2.48 -0.17 -19.20
N ILE A 15 1.94 0.91 -18.62
CA ILE A 15 1.44 2.04 -19.39
C ILE A 15 2.57 2.73 -20.16
N TYR A 16 3.72 3.02 -19.55
CA TYR A 16 4.77 3.80 -20.23
C TYR A 16 5.27 3.13 -21.53
N PRO A 17 5.62 1.83 -21.55
CA PRO A 17 5.96 1.14 -22.80
C PRO A 17 4.83 1.15 -23.82
N ILE A 18 3.58 0.97 -23.37
CA ILE A 18 2.40 0.98 -24.25
C ILE A 18 2.19 2.38 -24.86
N LEU A 19 2.33 3.45 -24.07
CA LEU A 19 2.26 4.83 -24.54
C LEU A 19 3.32 5.13 -25.60
N GLY A 20 4.54 4.62 -25.41
CA GLY A 20 5.62 4.77 -26.39
C GLY A 20 5.35 4.10 -27.74
N LEU A 21 4.44 3.12 -27.83
CA LEU A 21 4.06 2.49 -29.10
C LEU A 21 3.13 3.36 -29.95
N PHE A 22 2.44 4.34 -29.36
CA PHE A 22 1.50 5.19 -30.08
C PHE A 22 2.18 6.30 -30.89
N ASN A 23 3.50 6.48 -30.75
CA ASN A 23 4.35 7.44 -31.47
C ASN A 23 3.64 8.79 -31.70
N ASN A 24 3.11 9.36 -30.61
CA ASN A 24 2.24 10.53 -30.65
C ASN A 24 2.82 11.64 -29.77
N SER A 25 3.12 12.79 -30.38
CA SER A 25 3.77 13.92 -29.71
C SER A 25 2.97 14.49 -28.52
N PHE A 26 1.65 14.35 -28.50
CA PHE A 26 0.84 14.74 -27.34
C PHE A 26 1.06 13.77 -26.18
N ILE A 27 1.12 12.46 -26.46
CA ILE A 27 1.36 11.43 -25.45
C ILE A 27 2.77 11.55 -24.90
N ASP A 28 3.78 11.76 -25.75
CA ASP A 28 5.17 11.85 -25.32
C ASP A 28 5.40 13.05 -24.37
N ASN A 29 4.75 14.18 -24.65
CA ASN A 29 4.87 15.39 -23.82
C ASN A 29 3.99 15.36 -22.55
N ASN A 30 2.98 14.48 -22.49
CA ASN A 30 2.02 14.42 -21.38
C ASN A 30 1.93 13.02 -20.76
N ALA A 31 2.94 12.18 -20.94
CA ALA A 31 2.89 10.75 -20.62
C ALA A 31 2.51 10.49 -19.15
N PHE A 32 2.98 11.34 -18.24
CA PHE A 32 2.64 11.27 -16.82
C PHE A 32 1.13 11.51 -16.55
N ILE A 33 0.54 12.55 -17.15
CA ILE A 33 -0.89 12.84 -17.00
C ILE A 33 -1.73 11.72 -17.62
N VAL A 34 -1.34 11.27 -18.82
CA VAL A 34 -2.05 10.20 -19.53
C VAL A 34 -2.01 8.91 -18.71
N ALA A 35 -0.85 8.56 -18.13
CA ALA A 35 -0.73 7.42 -17.26
C ALA A 35 -1.59 7.52 -16.00
N LEU A 36 -1.61 8.70 -15.37
CA LEU A 36 -2.43 8.97 -14.20
C LEU A 36 -3.93 8.83 -14.52
N ALA A 37 -4.38 9.34 -15.67
CA ALA A 37 -5.76 9.22 -16.12
C ALA A 37 -6.17 7.76 -16.36
N ILE A 38 -5.31 6.97 -17.02
CA ILE A 38 -5.58 5.54 -17.26
C ILE A 38 -5.67 4.77 -15.93
N VAL A 39 -4.73 5.02 -15.01
CA VAL A 39 -4.73 4.39 -13.66
C VAL A 39 -6.00 4.74 -12.90
N TRP A 40 -6.44 6.00 -12.98
CA TRP A 40 -7.65 6.46 -12.34
C TRP A 40 -8.92 5.80 -12.92
N VAL A 41 -9.04 5.73 -14.25
CA VAL A 41 -10.17 5.06 -14.94
C VAL A 41 -10.21 3.56 -14.60
N LEU A 42 -9.05 2.88 -14.61
CA LEU A 42 -8.97 1.47 -14.23
C LEU A 42 -9.35 1.25 -12.76
N SER A 43 -8.90 2.13 -11.87
CA SER A 43 -9.29 2.10 -10.46
C SER A 43 -10.80 2.24 -10.29
N TRP A 44 -11.40 3.21 -10.99
CA TRP A 44 -12.84 3.43 -10.94
C TRP A 44 -13.63 2.23 -11.47
N LEU A 45 -13.20 1.66 -12.60
CA LEU A 45 -13.83 0.50 -13.20
C LEU A 45 -13.80 -0.72 -12.27
N LEU A 46 -12.66 -1.01 -11.65
CA LEU A 46 -12.52 -2.15 -10.74
C LEU A 46 -13.35 -1.99 -9.48
N ASN A 47 -13.40 -0.78 -8.92
CA ASN A 47 -14.26 -0.46 -7.79
C ASN A 47 -15.74 -0.74 -8.10
N ARG A 48 -16.15 -0.55 -9.36
CA ARG A 48 -17.52 -0.80 -9.80
C ARG A 48 -17.80 -2.28 -10.10
N ILE A 49 -16.82 -3.01 -10.63
CA ILE A 49 -17.00 -4.42 -11.00
C ILE A 49 -16.89 -5.35 -9.77
N MET A 50 -16.05 -5.03 -8.78
CA MET A 50 -15.77 -5.92 -7.65
C MET A 50 -15.95 -5.27 -6.26
N PRO A 51 -17.08 -4.59 -5.99
CA PRO A 51 -17.27 -3.89 -4.71
C PRO A 51 -17.27 -4.84 -3.51
N GLY A 52 -17.87 -6.03 -3.64
CA GLY A 52 -17.92 -7.02 -2.55
C GLY A 52 -16.55 -7.58 -2.17
N THR A 53 -15.66 -7.75 -3.16
CA THR A 53 -14.28 -8.22 -2.93
C THR A 53 -13.45 -7.19 -2.17
N LEU A 54 -13.54 -5.93 -2.58
CA LEU A 54 -12.84 -4.83 -1.92
C LEU A 54 -13.36 -4.59 -0.50
N THR A 55 -14.68 -4.70 -0.31
CA THR A 55 -15.30 -4.59 1.01
C THR A 55 -14.83 -5.71 1.94
N TYR A 56 -14.80 -6.95 1.44
CA TYR A 56 -14.31 -8.11 2.18
C TYR A 56 -12.84 -7.94 2.59
N GLU A 57 -11.98 -7.55 1.65
CA GLU A 57 -10.55 -7.38 1.94
C GLU A 57 -10.29 -6.27 2.96
N ARG A 58 -11.02 -5.15 2.84
CA ARG A 58 -10.96 -4.05 3.82
C ARG A 58 -11.41 -4.51 5.20
N ALA A 59 -12.56 -5.16 5.29
CA ALA A 59 -13.08 -5.69 6.55
C ALA A 59 -12.11 -6.69 7.18
N ALA A 60 -11.50 -7.57 6.38
CA ALA A 60 -10.51 -8.53 6.86
C ALA A 60 -9.21 -7.88 7.36
N GLN A 61 -8.86 -6.69 6.87
CA GLN A 61 -7.70 -5.92 7.34
C GLN A 61 -8.00 -5.13 8.62
N ILE A 62 -9.20 -4.56 8.73
CA ILE A 62 -9.62 -3.70 9.85
C ILE A 62 -10.10 -4.52 11.05
N ALA A 63 -10.84 -5.62 10.83
CA ALA A 63 -11.45 -6.42 11.89
C ALA A 63 -10.44 -6.89 12.97
N PRO A 64 -9.19 -7.30 12.64
CA PRO A 64 -8.21 -7.62 13.66
C PRO A 64 -7.84 -6.45 14.57
N ILE A 65 -7.81 -5.21 14.06
CA ILE A 65 -7.51 -4.00 14.85
C ILE A 65 -8.64 -3.75 15.83
N LEU A 66 -9.89 -3.82 15.34
CA LEU A 66 -11.07 -3.63 16.16
C LEU A 66 -11.25 -4.74 17.21
N GLU A 67 -10.92 -5.99 16.87
CA GLU A 67 -10.93 -7.12 17.81
C GLU A 67 -9.84 -6.99 18.87
N ASP A 68 -8.63 -6.52 18.51
CA ASP A 68 -7.55 -6.23 19.46
C ASP A 68 -8.02 -5.20 20.52
N VAL A 69 -8.79 -4.18 20.11
CA VAL A 69 -9.38 -3.18 21.02
C VAL A 69 -10.56 -3.75 21.82
N TYR A 70 -11.50 -4.45 21.16
CA TYR A 70 -12.69 -5.04 21.79
C TYR A 70 -12.33 -6.05 22.90
N THR A 71 -11.29 -6.86 22.68
CA THR A 71 -10.83 -7.86 23.64
C THR A 71 -9.86 -7.29 24.69
N GLY A 72 -9.52 -6.01 24.62
CA GLY A 72 -8.52 -5.40 25.50
C GLY A 72 -7.11 -5.96 25.30
N ASN A 73 -6.79 -6.52 24.12
CA ASN A 73 -5.49 -7.10 23.82
C ASN A 73 -4.46 -6.03 23.44
N VAL A 74 -4.03 -5.30 24.46
CA VAL A 74 -3.12 -4.18 24.32
C VAL A 74 -1.76 -4.59 23.72
N THR A 75 -1.26 -5.78 24.05
CA THR A 75 0.03 -6.28 23.55
C THR A 75 0.00 -6.48 22.03
N SER A 76 -1.08 -7.09 21.51
CA SER A 76 -1.28 -7.29 20.07
C SER A 76 -1.43 -5.95 19.34
N PHE A 77 -2.25 -5.05 19.88
CA PHE A 77 -2.46 -3.72 19.34
C PHE A 77 -1.15 -2.91 19.27
N LYS A 78 -0.39 -2.86 20.36
CA LYS A 78 0.91 -2.17 20.42
C LYS A 78 1.90 -2.74 19.41
N LYS A 79 2.00 -4.06 19.31
CA LYS A 79 2.91 -4.71 18.34
C LYS A 79 2.55 -4.34 16.90
N ARG A 80 1.26 -4.27 16.57
CA ARG A 80 0.76 -3.86 15.26
C ARG A 80 1.08 -2.39 14.98
N LEU A 81 0.77 -1.51 15.92
CA LEU A 81 1.01 -0.08 15.78
C LEU A 81 2.50 0.25 15.61
N VAL A 82 3.38 -0.36 16.40
CA VAL A 82 4.84 -0.18 16.26
C VAL A 82 5.31 -0.62 14.87
N ARG A 83 4.83 -1.77 14.40
CA ARG A 83 5.18 -2.28 13.06
C ARG A 83 4.71 -1.33 11.97
N GLU A 84 3.47 -0.88 12.03
CA GLU A 84 2.90 0.05 11.04
C GLU A 84 3.59 1.41 11.09
N SER A 85 3.83 1.97 12.28
CA SER A 85 4.58 3.21 12.47
C SER A 85 5.98 3.13 11.84
N ASN A 86 6.72 2.04 12.04
CA ASN A 86 8.04 1.85 11.43
C ASN A 86 7.97 1.77 9.90
N ILE A 87 7.01 0.99 9.38
CA ILE A 87 6.80 0.83 7.93
C ILE A 87 6.48 2.18 7.29
N GLU A 88 5.52 2.92 7.84
CA GLU A 88 5.07 4.20 7.29
C GLU A 88 6.14 5.29 7.43
N THR A 89 6.98 5.22 8.46
CA THR A 89 8.15 6.10 8.59
C THR A 89 9.18 5.85 7.48
N ILE A 90 9.48 4.58 7.18
CA ILE A 90 10.36 4.22 6.06
C ILE A 90 9.76 4.71 4.73
N MET A 91 8.45 4.52 4.54
CA MET A 91 7.74 5.00 3.35
C MET A 91 7.77 6.54 3.23
N ALA A 92 7.60 7.26 4.32
CA ALA A 92 7.69 8.72 4.33
C ALA A 92 9.10 9.20 3.95
N ILE A 93 10.15 8.60 4.52
CA ILE A 93 11.54 8.89 4.15
C ILE A 93 11.77 8.61 2.66
N TYR A 94 11.27 7.48 2.16
CA TYR A 94 11.36 7.14 0.74
C TYR A 94 10.70 8.19 -0.16
N PHE A 95 9.51 8.67 0.18
CA PHE A 95 8.82 9.71 -0.61
C PHE A 95 9.54 11.05 -0.56
N VAL A 96 10.12 11.42 0.59
CA VAL A 96 10.97 12.61 0.71
C VAL A 96 12.17 12.51 -0.22
N ILE A 97 12.92 11.39 -0.18
CA ILE A 97 14.08 11.18 -1.05
C ILE A 97 13.66 11.21 -2.52
N THR A 98 12.56 10.55 -2.87
CA THR A 98 12.05 10.53 -4.25
C THR A 98 11.71 11.92 -4.76
N THR A 99 11.01 12.72 -3.96
CA THR A 99 10.66 14.10 -4.33
C THR A 99 11.90 14.97 -4.51
N VAL A 100 12.92 14.80 -3.66
CA VAL A 100 14.21 15.49 -3.81
C VAL A 100 14.92 15.09 -5.10
N VAL A 101 14.96 13.79 -5.43
CA VAL A 101 15.57 13.31 -6.68
C VAL A 101 14.84 13.85 -7.91
N ILE A 102 13.51 13.85 -7.91
CA ILE A 102 12.69 14.43 -8.99
C ILE A 102 12.99 15.93 -9.14
N ALA A 103 13.02 16.68 -8.04
CA ALA A 103 13.35 18.10 -8.07
C ALA A 103 14.75 18.35 -8.65
N LEU A 104 15.76 17.58 -8.20
CA LEU A 104 17.13 17.69 -8.71
C LEU A 104 17.22 17.38 -10.22
N ALA A 105 16.48 16.39 -10.70
CA ALA A 105 16.41 16.08 -12.13
C ALA A 105 15.84 17.28 -12.90
N ILE A 106 14.70 17.82 -12.51
CA ILE A 106 14.07 18.98 -13.19
C ILE A 106 15.03 20.17 -13.24
N PHE A 107 15.66 20.53 -12.11
CA PHE A 107 16.55 21.69 -12.03
C PHE A 107 17.87 21.52 -12.78
N LYS A 108 18.38 20.29 -12.95
CA LYS A 108 19.69 20.05 -13.59
C LYS A 108 19.60 19.64 -15.05
N THR A 109 18.65 18.78 -15.42
CA THR A 109 18.56 18.22 -16.77
C THR A 109 17.51 18.90 -17.64
N GLY A 110 16.81 19.92 -17.11
CA GLY A 110 15.78 20.66 -17.85
C GLY A 110 14.56 19.81 -18.20
N VAL A 111 14.40 18.64 -17.59
CA VAL A 111 13.24 17.76 -17.77
C VAL A 111 12.01 18.49 -17.26
N ASN A 112 11.09 18.84 -18.17
CA ASN A 112 9.92 19.67 -17.88
C ASN A 112 8.78 18.85 -17.24
N ASP A 113 9.06 18.17 -16.13
CA ASP A 113 8.10 17.27 -15.46
C ASP A 113 7.64 17.83 -14.09
N TRP A 114 7.32 19.12 -14.07
CA TRP A 114 6.83 19.83 -12.87
C TRP A 114 5.54 19.21 -12.30
N ILE A 115 4.74 18.56 -13.15
CA ILE A 115 3.53 17.85 -12.72
C ILE A 115 3.89 16.65 -11.84
N ALA A 116 4.90 15.85 -12.22
CA ALA A 116 5.38 14.77 -11.38
C ALA A 116 5.87 15.30 -10.02
N LEU A 117 6.60 16.41 -10.00
CA LEU A 117 7.04 17.05 -8.76
C LEU A 117 5.87 17.46 -7.86
N ILE A 118 4.83 18.07 -8.41
CA ILE A 118 3.62 18.45 -7.65
C ILE A 118 2.93 17.20 -7.08
N VAL A 119 2.72 16.16 -7.90
CA VAL A 119 2.04 14.93 -7.46
C VAL A 119 2.84 14.19 -6.40
N PHE A 120 4.15 14.03 -6.58
CA PHE A 120 5.02 13.43 -5.56
C PHE A 120 5.15 14.29 -4.30
N GLY A 121 5.07 15.62 -4.44
CA GLY A 121 4.96 16.55 -3.31
C GLY A 121 3.71 16.26 -2.45
N PHE A 122 2.55 16.09 -3.08
CA PHE A 122 1.32 15.69 -2.38
C PHE A 122 1.43 14.30 -1.73
N PHE A 123 2.01 13.30 -2.42
CA PHE A 123 2.24 11.99 -1.82
C PHE A 123 3.19 12.03 -0.64
N THR A 124 4.25 12.85 -0.72
CA THR A 124 5.21 13.04 0.38
C THR A 124 4.55 13.70 1.58
N PHE A 125 3.76 14.74 1.35
CA PHE A 125 2.99 15.38 2.42
C PHE A 125 2.03 14.40 3.09
N GLY A 126 1.27 13.63 2.30
CA GLY A 126 0.37 12.60 2.79
C GLY A 126 1.10 11.55 3.64
N ALA A 127 2.20 10.99 3.11
CA ALA A 127 2.99 9.99 3.81
C ALA A 127 3.60 10.52 5.12
N LEU A 128 4.11 11.76 5.12
CA LEU A 128 4.62 12.41 6.33
C LEU A 128 3.51 12.65 7.36
N SER A 129 2.35 13.16 6.94
CA SER A 129 1.23 13.42 7.84
C SER A 129 0.74 12.14 8.54
N TYR A 130 0.62 11.05 7.78
CA TYR A 130 0.20 9.75 8.29
C TYR A 130 1.28 9.07 9.14
N SER A 131 2.55 9.15 8.74
CA SER A 131 3.66 8.66 9.57
C SER A 131 3.72 9.40 10.92
N LEU A 132 3.54 10.73 10.91
CA LEU A 132 3.50 11.53 12.12
C LEU A 132 2.30 11.21 13.02
N SER A 133 1.11 10.96 12.46
CA SER A 133 -0.04 10.55 13.27
C SER A 133 0.22 9.21 13.96
N LEU A 134 0.79 8.22 13.26
CA LEU A 134 1.16 6.93 13.83
C LEU A 134 2.30 7.03 14.86
N LEU A 135 3.32 7.86 14.62
CA LEU A 135 4.39 8.11 15.58
C LEU A 135 3.85 8.76 16.86
N ARG A 136 2.94 9.73 16.72
CA ARG A 136 2.24 10.35 17.87
C ARG A 136 1.41 9.31 18.61
N ALA A 137 0.61 8.50 17.92
CA ALA A 137 -0.16 7.42 18.52
C ALA A 137 0.73 6.42 19.27
N ASN A 138 1.85 6.03 18.67
CA ASN A 138 2.82 5.14 19.30
C ASN A 138 3.49 5.78 20.54
N SER A 139 3.75 7.09 20.51
CA SER A 139 4.26 7.83 21.66
C SER A 139 3.23 7.99 22.80
N LYS A 140 1.93 8.08 22.46
CA LYS A 140 0.83 8.11 23.43
C LYS A 140 0.71 6.77 24.17
N LEU A 141 0.95 5.64 23.49
CA LEU A 141 1.08 4.31 24.08
C LEU A 141 2.37 4.20 24.91
N LYS A 142 2.36 4.80 26.11
CA LYS A 142 3.45 4.73 27.12
C LYS A 142 3.76 3.28 27.53
N SER A 143 4.78 3.10 28.38
CA SER A 143 5.27 1.80 28.86
C SER A 143 4.19 0.91 29.49
N ASN A 144 3.12 1.48 30.06
CA ASN A 144 1.96 0.74 30.59
C ASN A 144 0.65 1.13 29.87
N PRO A 145 0.38 0.52 28.71
CA PRO A 145 -0.73 0.89 27.83
C PRO A 145 -2.09 0.36 28.34
N THR A 146 -3.17 1.16 28.21
CA THR A 146 -4.53 0.75 28.61
C THR A 146 -5.44 0.46 27.41
N PRO A 147 -6.50 -0.35 27.58
CA PRO A 147 -7.49 -0.60 26.52
C PRO A 147 -8.18 0.67 25.99
N GLU A 148 -8.44 1.64 26.87
CA GLU A 148 -9.08 2.92 26.50
C GLU A 148 -8.17 3.74 25.58
N GLN A 149 -6.86 3.73 25.81
CA GLN A 149 -5.90 4.38 24.91
C GLN A 149 -5.84 3.70 23.54
N CYS A 150 -5.99 2.37 23.49
CA CYS A 150 -6.05 1.63 22.22
C CYS A 150 -7.32 1.99 21.44
N MET A 151 -8.45 2.17 22.15
CA MET A 151 -9.70 2.62 21.57
C MET A 151 -9.60 4.04 21.01
N GLU A 152 -9.05 4.99 21.78
CA GLU A 152 -8.84 6.38 21.31
C GLU A 152 -7.98 6.39 20.04
N ILE A 153 -6.90 5.59 19.99
CA ILE A 153 -6.03 5.50 18.82
C ILE A 153 -6.76 4.86 17.62
N ALA A 154 -7.58 3.83 17.84
CA ALA A 154 -8.37 3.21 16.77
C ALA A 154 -9.37 4.19 16.14
N ILE A 155 -9.98 5.06 16.95
CA ILE A 155 -10.91 6.08 16.47
C ILE A 155 -10.17 7.25 15.83
N ASP A 156 -9.18 7.82 16.51
CA ASP A 156 -8.54 9.09 16.10
C ASP A 156 -7.49 8.91 15.01
N THR A 157 -6.73 7.81 15.03
CA THR A 157 -5.59 7.62 14.11
C THR A 157 -5.96 6.76 12.91
N TYR A 158 -6.81 5.76 13.12
CA TYR A 158 -7.27 4.86 12.06
C TYR A 158 -8.65 5.22 11.50
N GLU A 159 -9.34 6.21 12.07
CA GLU A 159 -10.69 6.65 11.67
C GLU A 159 -11.70 5.48 11.64
N LEU A 160 -11.61 4.56 12.61
CA LEU A 160 -12.44 3.37 12.66
C LEU A 160 -13.70 3.60 13.49
N ASP A 161 -14.82 3.09 12.97
CA ASP A 161 -16.09 3.08 13.69
C ASP A 161 -16.13 1.92 14.71
N TYR A 162 -15.49 2.16 15.86
CA TYR A 162 -15.44 1.20 16.96
C TYR A 162 -16.83 0.97 17.60
N ALA A 163 -17.68 2.00 17.65
CA ALA A 163 -19.00 1.90 18.26
C ALA A 163 -19.90 0.91 17.50
N SER A 164 -20.01 1.08 16.18
CA SER A 164 -20.76 0.16 15.33
C SER A 164 -20.18 -1.26 15.36
N TYR A 165 -18.86 -1.41 15.48
CA TYR A 165 -18.22 -2.71 15.61
C TYR A 165 -18.60 -3.42 16.92
N CYS A 166 -18.55 -2.71 18.05
CA CYS A 166 -18.95 -3.25 19.35
C CYS A 166 -20.41 -3.70 19.35
N ASP A 167 -21.31 -2.90 18.77
CA ASP A 167 -22.72 -3.25 18.68
C ASP A 167 -22.97 -4.47 17.81
N ALA A 168 -22.28 -4.60 16.67
CA ALA A 168 -22.36 -5.77 15.81
C ALA A 168 -21.71 -7.03 16.43
N ARG A 169 -20.67 -6.87 17.25
CA ARG A 169 -19.93 -7.98 17.90
C ARG A 169 -20.68 -8.59 19.08
N LYS A 170 -21.61 -7.84 19.70
CA LYS A 170 -22.39 -8.30 20.86
C LYS A 170 -23.12 -9.61 20.54
N GLY A 171 -22.69 -10.71 21.17
CA GLY A 171 -23.32 -12.02 21.04
C GLY A 171 -23.07 -12.73 19.71
N VAL A 172 -22.20 -12.20 18.85
CA VAL A 172 -21.87 -12.74 17.52
C VAL A 172 -20.39 -13.13 17.50
N SER A 173 -19.99 -14.23 16.85
CA SER A 173 -18.58 -14.67 16.83
C SER A 173 -17.70 -13.74 15.97
N TYR A 174 -16.39 -13.69 16.24
CA TYR A 174 -15.45 -12.91 15.40
C TYR A 174 -15.49 -13.32 13.91
N GLN A 175 -15.71 -14.60 13.62
CA GLN A 175 -15.76 -15.09 12.24
C GLN A 175 -16.96 -14.52 11.47
N ASP A 176 -18.06 -14.28 12.18
CA ASP A 176 -19.29 -13.73 11.62
C ASP A 176 -19.24 -12.19 11.47
N MET A 177 -18.22 -11.54 12.05
CA MET A 177 -17.97 -10.09 11.87
C MET A 177 -17.38 -9.76 10.50
N ILE A 178 -16.80 -10.75 9.82
CA ILE A 178 -16.24 -10.57 8.49
C ILE A 178 -17.37 -10.83 7.48
N PRO A 179 -17.60 -9.95 6.50
CA PRO A 179 -18.64 -10.15 5.50
C PRO A 179 -18.46 -11.49 4.77
N PRO A 180 -19.54 -12.07 4.20
CA PRO A 180 -19.47 -13.35 3.52
C PRO A 180 -18.47 -13.28 2.37
N LYS A 181 -17.66 -14.34 2.25
CA LYS A 181 -16.61 -14.41 1.25
C LYS A 181 -17.20 -14.30 -0.16
N PRO A 182 -16.74 -13.34 -0.99
CA PRO A 182 -17.26 -13.17 -2.35
C PRO A 182 -17.05 -14.40 -3.23
N LYS A 183 -18.01 -14.69 -4.12
CA LYS A 183 -18.00 -15.85 -5.03
C LYS A 183 -16.70 -15.98 -5.83
N TYR A 184 -16.16 -14.85 -6.32
CA TYR A 184 -14.96 -14.83 -7.16
C TYR A 184 -13.67 -14.45 -6.40
N PHE A 185 -13.69 -14.48 -5.05
CA PHE A 185 -12.53 -14.09 -4.24
C PHE A 185 -11.28 -14.95 -4.52
N LYS A 186 -11.46 -16.24 -4.85
CA LYS A 186 -10.34 -17.12 -5.20
C LYS A 186 -9.65 -16.68 -6.50
N VAL A 187 -10.43 -16.28 -7.51
CA VAL A 187 -9.92 -15.77 -8.78
C VAL A 187 -9.20 -14.44 -8.56
N PHE A 188 -9.81 -13.54 -7.79
CA PHE A 188 -9.19 -12.27 -7.39
C PHE A 188 -7.84 -12.48 -6.67
N LYS A 189 -7.75 -13.48 -5.80
CA LYS A 189 -6.52 -13.81 -5.09
C LYS A 189 -5.42 -14.31 -6.04
N ILE A 190 -5.77 -15.17 -6.99
CA ILE A 190 -4.82 -15.65 -8.02
C ILE A 190 -4.36 -14.47 -8.87
N PHE A 191 -5.28 -13.62 -9.30
CA PHE A 191 -4.96 -12.40 -10.05
C PHE A 191 -4.02 -11.48 -9.27
N SER A 192 -4.35 -11.20 -8.01
CA SER A 192 -3.51 -10.39 -7.11
C SER A 192 -2.12 -10.99 -6.89
N PHE A 193 -2.01 -12.32 -6.83
CA PHE A 193 -0.74 -13.02 -6.72
C PHE A 193 0.11 -12.84 -7.99
N ILE A 194 -0.49 -13.01 -9.16
CA ILE A 194 0.18 -12.81 -10.45
C ILE A 194 0.67 -11.36 -10.56
N ILE A 195 -0.19 -10.40 -10.23
CA ILE A 195 0.15 -8.97 -10.22
C ILE A 195 1.30 -8.68 -9.25
N ALA A 196 1.29 -9.24 -8.04
CA ALA A 196 2.38 -9.08 -7.10
C ALA A 196 3.72 -9.64 -7.64
N ALA A 197 3.69 -10.79 -8.30
CA ALA A 197 4.87 -11.37 -8.95
C ALA A 197 5.38 -10.51 -10.12
N ILE A 198 4.46 -10.00 -10.94
CA ILE A 198 4.78 -9.06 -12.03
C ILE A 198 5.25 -7.71 -11.48
N ALA A 199 4.92 -7.31 -10.25
CA ALA A 199 5.51 -6.12 -9.65
C ALA A 199 6.97 -6.36 -9.20
N LEU A 200 7.22 -7.55 -8.63
CA LEU A 200 8.52 -7.93 -8.07
C LEU A 200 9.61 -8.06 -9.15
N LEU A 201 9.34 -8.79 -10.23
CA LEU A 201 10.33 -9.11 -11.25
C LEU A 201 10.94 -7.86 -11.95
N PRO A 202 10.14 -6.97 -12.57
CA PRO A 202 10.65 -5.73 -13.15
C PRO A 202 11.14 -4.75 -12.08
N GLY A 203 10.58 -4.76 -10.86
CA GLY A 203 11.08 -3.96 -9.76
C GLY A 203 12.54 -4.31 -9.40
N LEU A 204 12.83 -5.61 -9.27
CA LEU A 204 14.18 -6.12 -9.06
C LEU A 204 15.10 -5.82 -10.25
N LEU A 205 14.60 -5.96 -11.47
CA LEU A 205 15.37 -5.66 -12.67
C LEU A 205 15.76 -4.18 -12.73
N ASN A 206 14.86 -3.26 -12.37
CA ASN A 206 15.13 -1.82 -12.26
C ASN A 206 16.18 -1.51 -11.18
N ILE A 207 16.14 -2.21 -10.05
CA ILE A 207 17.17 -2.07 -9.00
C ILE A 207 18.53 -2.53 -9.52
N ILE A 208 18.60 -3.71 -10.14
CA ILE A 208 19.84 -4.25 -10.71
C ILE A 208 20.41 -3.30 -11.77
N PHE A 209 19.56 -2.86 -12.70
CA PHE A 209 19.95 -1.92 -13.75
C PHE A 209 20.45 -0.60 -13.16
N SER A 210 19.74 -0.05 -12.17
CA SER A 210 20.21 1.15 -11.47
C SER A 210 21.56 0.97 -10.81
N VAL A 211 21.82 -0.14 -10.15
CA VAL A 211 23.12 -0.38 -9.48
C VAL A 211 24.24 -0.50 -10.51
N LEU A 212 24.01 -1.22 -11.60
CA LEU A 212 24.98 -1.32 -12.71
C LEU A 212 25.27 0.05 -13.34
N VAL A 213 24.22 0.85 -13.55
CA VAL A 213 24.37 2.20 -14.06
C VAL A 213 25.11 3.07 -13.05
N MET A 214 24.78 3.04 -11.75
CA MET A 214 25.48 3.79 -10.68
C MET A 214 26.98 3.42 -10.56
N LEU A 215 27.32 2.15 -10.70
CA LEU A 215 28.72 1.68 -10.63
C LEU A 215 29.56 2.09 -11.84
N SER A 216 28.91 2.42 -12.96
CA SER A 216 29.58 2.78 -14.22
C SER A 216 29.63 4.29 -14.48
N GLN A 217 29.16 5.13 -13.57
CA GLN A 217 28.94 6.56 -13.87
C GLN A 217 30.22 7.39 -13.85
N ALA A 218 30.29 8.31 -14.82
CA ALA A 218 31.20 9.45 -14.86
C ALA A 218 30.49 10.81 -14.66
N SER A 219 29.14 10.88 -14.64
CA SER A 219 28.38 12.13 -14.58
C SER A 219 27.14 12.08 -13.67
N ILE A 220 26.74 13.25 -13.18
CA ILE A 220 25.62 13.45 -12.24
C ILE A 220 24.25 13.17 -12.87
N GLU A 221 24.08 13.43 -14.18
CA GLU A 221 22.80 13.26 -14.88
C GLU A 221 22.40 11.78 -14.99
N THR A 222 23.36 10.93 -15.35
CA THR A 222 23.21 9.47 -15.33
C THR A 222 22.90 8.98 -13.91
N GLY A 223 23.45 9.67 -12.89
CA GLY A 223 23.15 9.47 -11.47
C GLY A 223 21.70 9.70 -11.10
N ALA A 224 21.12 10.81 -11.56
CA ALA A 224 19.72 11.12 -11.30
C ALA A 224 18.77 10.10 -11.95
N VAL A 225 19.06 9.70 -13.20
CA VAL A 225 18.27 8.69 -13.93
C VAL A 225 18.35 7.33 -13.24
N ALA A 226 19.55 6.89 -12.84
CA ALA A 226 19.71 5.65 -12.08
C ALA A 226 18.96 5.72 -10.74
N GLY A 227 19.09 6.82 -10.00
CA GLY A 227 18.36 7.05 -8.76
C GLY A 227 16.84 6.90 -8.93
N MET A 228 16.28 7.41 -10.02
CA MET A 228 14.86 7.21 -10.34
C MET A 228 14.51 5.74 -10.56
N TYR A 229 15.30 4.99 -11.34
CA TYR A 229 15.08 3.54 -11.51
C TYR A 229 15.19 2.77 -10.19
N PHE A 230 16.15 3.12 -9.34
CA PHE A 230 16.29 2.51 -8.01
C PHE A 230 15.05 2.76 -7.15
N LEU A 231 14.57 3.99 -7.12
CA LEU A 231 13.43 4.38 -6.32
C LEU A 231 12.16 3.69 -6.81
N TYR A 232 11.83 3.77 -8.10
CA TYR A 232 10.66 3.10 -8.66
C TYR A 232 10.74 1.57 -8.47
N GLY A 233 11.91 0.98 -8.70
CA GLY A 233 12.15 -0.45 -8.49
C GLY A 233 11.95 -0.87 -7.04
N SER A 234 12.48 -0.10 -6.08
CA SER A 234 12.33 -0.35 -4.64
C SER A 234 10.87 -0.34 -4.20
N LEU A 235 10.08 0.59 -4.72
CA LEU A 235 8.66 0.71 -4.40
C LEU A 235 7.84 -0.46 -4.98
N ALA A 236 8.11 -0.82 -6.23
CA ALA A 236 7.50 -1.97 -6.89
C ALA A 236 7.81 -3.28 -6.15
N VAL A 237 9.06 -3.45 -5.68
CA VAL A 237 9.46 -4.59 -4.87
C VAL A 237 8.75 -4.58 -3.52
N TYR A 238 8.74 -3.45 -2.80
CA TYR A 238 8.11 -3.34 -1.49
C TYR A 238 6.62 -3.73 -1.54
N PHE A 239 5.85 -3.12 -2.45
CA PHE A 239 4.42 -3.44 -2.57
C PHE A 239 4.19 -4.84 -3.14
N GLY A 240 5.04 -5.30 -4.06
CA GLY A 240 5.03 -6.67 -4.56
C GLY A 240 5.19 -7.69 -3.43
N VAL A 241 6.19 -7.53 -2.55
CA VAL A 241 6.41 -8.41 -1.39
C VAL A 241 5.22 -8.34 -0.43
N LYS A 242 4.75 -7.13 -0.08
CA LYS A 242 3.62 -6.93 0.83
C LYS A 242 2.37 -7.68 0.35
N ASP A 243 2.04 -7.53 -0.93
CA ASP A 243 0.85 -8.14 -1.52
C ASP A 243 1.02 -9.64 -1.74
N PHE A 244 2.23 -10.11 -2.05
CA PHE A 244 2.57 -11.52 -2.15
C PHE A 244 2.40 -12.23 -0.81
N ILE A 245 2.95 -11.66 0.28
CA ILE A 245 2.81 -12.19 1.64
C ILE A 245 1.33 -12.19 2.06
N SER A 246 0.58 -11.12 1.78
CA SER A 246 -0.87 -11.05 2.04
C SER A 246 -1.65 -12.17 1.34
N CYS A 247 -1.30 -12.47 0.09
CA CYS A 247 -1.86 -13.60 -0.66
C CYS A 247 -1.48 -14.96 -0.05
N ILE A 248 -0.28 -15.13 0.52
CA ILE A 248 0.13 -16.40 1.13
C ILE A 248 -0.51 -16.60 2.51
N ASN A 249 -0.52 -15.56 3.35
CA ASN A 249 -0.99 -15.62 4.74
C ASN A 249 -2.51 -15.73 4.86
N THR A 250 -3.27 -15.50 3.79
CA THR A 250 -4.70 -15.88 3.70
C THR A 250 -4.89 -17.39 3.50
N LYS A 251 -3.97 -18.23 3.99
CA LYS A 251 -4.11 -19.70 3.94
C LYS A 251 -5.21 -20.15 4.88
N SER A 252 -6.36 -20.43 4.24
CA SER A 252 -7.33 -21.46 4.56
C SER A 252 -7.97 -21.38 5.95
N GLY A 253 -9.17 -20.79 6.02
CA GLY A 253 -10.24 -21.35 6.83
C GLY A 253 -10.50 -22.79 6.36
N LYS A 254 -9.63 -23.72 6.77
CA LYS A 254 -10.03 -25.11 6.94
C LYS A 254 -10.74 -25.08 8.28
N THR A 255 -12.06 -25.17 8.21
CA THR A 255 -12.91 -25.71 9.26
C THR A 255 -12.24 -27.00 9.76
N SER A 256 -11.46 -26.91 10.84
CA SER A 256 -11.33 -28.04 11.74
C SER A 256 -12.45 -27.83 12.75
N ASP A 257 -13.53 -28.59 12.54
CA ASP A 257 -14.56 -28.85 13.52
C ASP A 257 -13.93 -28.98 14.91
N ILE A 258 -14.14 -27.99 15.78
CA ILE A 258 -14.13 -28.24 17.22
C ILE A 258 -15.48 -28.90 17.50
N LYS A 259 -15.59 -30.17 17.11
CA LYS A 259 -16.55 -31.08 17.72
C LYS A 259 -16.04 -31.35 19.13
N GLY A 260 -16.82 -30.90 20.11
CA GLY A 260 -16.81 -31.46 21.46
C GLY A 260 -15.94 -30.72 22.45
N GLN A 261 -16.55 -29.77 23.15
CA GLN A 261 -16.40 -29.65 24.60
C GLN A 261 -17.68 -29.05 25.17
N THR A 262 -18.70 -29.89 25.23
CA THR A 262 -19.77 -29.82 26.23
C THR A 262 -19.57 -31.00 27.16
N ALA A 263 -19.06 -30.72 28.36
CA ALA A 263 -19.35 -31.38 29.63
C ALA A 263 -18.62 -30.60 30.73
#